data_AF-A0A7I0J3W5-F1
#
_entry.id   AF-A0A7I0J3W5-F1
#
_cell.length_a   1.000
_cell.length_b   1.000
_cell.length_c   1.000
_cell.angle_alpha   90.00
_cell.angle_beta   90.00
_cell.angle_gamma   90.00
#
_symmetry.space_group_name_H-M   'P 1'
#
loop_
_entity.id
_entity.type
_entity.pdbx_description
1 polymer ?
#
loop_
_entity_poly.entity_id
_entity_poly.type
_entity_poly.pdbx_seq_one_letter_code
_entity_poly.pdbx_strand_id
1 'polypeptide(L)' 'MSAAEDVVALLPKLRLTARLLLDDAGASDRLVEHTLEQALEDIDKRPEDSSIADWLNAIMRRMAQWRGASLLH' A
#
# COMPACT_ATOMS: atom_id res chain seq x y z
N MET A 1 13.75 -9.88 -14.53
CA MET A 1 13.47 -8.75 -13.64
C MET A 1 12.78 -9.34 -12.44
N SER A 2 13.35 -9.15 -11.25
CA SER A 2 12.85 -9.72 -10.00
C SER A 2 11.61 -8.96 -9.54
N ALA A 3 10.62 -9.65 -8.96
CA ALA A 3 9.43 -9.00 -8.39
C ALA A 3 9.78 -7.89 -7.37
N ALA A 4 10.94 -7.97 -6.72
CA ALA A 4 11.44 -6.93 -5.83
C ALA A 4 11.83 -5.62 -6.56
N GLU A 5 12.38 -5.71 -7.78
CA GLU A 5 12.72 -4.53 -8.60
C GLU A 5 11.45 -3.82 -9.05
N ASP A 6 10.40 -4.58 -9.38
CA ASP A 6 9.09 -4.05 -9.75
C ASP A 6 8.43 -3.32 -8.57
N VAL A 7 8.55 -3.84 -7.34
CA VAL A 7 8.04 -3.17 -6.13
C VAL A 7 8.77 -1.85 -5.86
N VAL A 8 10.11 -1.82 -5.97
CA VAL A 8 10.91 -0.60 -5.76
C VAL A 8 10.52 0.48 -6.78
N ALA A 9 10.31 0.09 -8.04
CA ALA A 9 9.85 1.01 -9.09
C ALA A 9 8.43 1.57 -8.82
N LEU A 10 7.61 0.87 -8.05
CA LEU A 10 6.25 1.29 -7.68
C LEU A 10 6.19 2.20 -6.44
N LEU A 11 7.24 2.22 -5.61
CA LEU A 11 7.28 3.03 -4.38
C LEU A 11 6.95 4.52 -4.58
N PRO A 12 7.48 5.21 -5.61
CA PRO A 12 7.14 6.63 -5.82
C PRO A 12 5.65 6.85 -6.08
N LYS A 13 5.01 5.95 -6.84
CA LYS A 13 3.57 6.01 -7.14
C LYS A 13 2.73 5.70 -5.90
N LEU A 14 3.16 4.73 -5.09
CA LEU A 14 2.47 4.38 -3.84
C LEU A 14 2.50 5.55 -2.86
N ARG A 15 3.67 6.18 -2.67
CA ARG A 15 3.81 7.38 -1.84
C ARG A 15 2.95 8.54 -2.30
N LEU A 16 2.90 8.80 -3.61
CA LEU A 16 2.04 9.85 -4.15
C LEU A 16 0.57 9.57 -3.83
N THR A 17 0.13 8.33 -4.01
CA THR A 17 -1.26 7.93 -3.74
C THR A 17 -1.58 8.06 -2.25
N ALA A 18 -0.67 7.64 -1.36
CA ALA A 18 -0.85 7.81 0.09
C ALA A 18 -0.98 9.29 0.49
N ARG A 19 -0.19 10.19 -0.11
CA ARG A 19 -0.29 11.64 0.12
C ARG A 19 -1.58 12.27 -0.42
N LEU A 20 -2.16 11.69 -1.46
CA LEU A 20 -3.48 12.11 -1.94
C LEU A 20 -4.61 11.62 -1.02
N LEU A 21 -4.37 10.52 -0.29
CA LEU A 21 -5.33 9.95 0.66
C LEU A 21 -5.22 10.58 2.05
N LEU A 22 -4.01 10.99 2.46
CA LEU A 22 -3.70 11.52 3.77
C LEU A 22 -2.97 12.86 3.60
N ASP A 23 -3.56 13.93 4.15
CA ASP A 23 -3.01 15.30 4.05
C ASP A 23 -1.68 15.45 4.83
N ASP A 24 -1.40 14.53 5.76
CA ASP A 24 -0.16 14.48 6.53
C ASP A 24 0.89 13.57 5.85
N ALA A 25 2.07 14.14 5.61
CA ALA A 25 3.18 13.41 4.98
C ALA A 25 3.70 12.25 5.85
N GLY A 26 3.72 12.42 7.18
CA GLY A 26 4.15 11.36 8.09
C GLY A 26 3.16 10.19 8.14
N ALA A 27 1.87 10.47 8.14
CA ALA A 27 0.80 9.49 8.07
C ALA A 27 0.81 8.76 6.72
N SER A 28 1.10 9.47 5.64
CA SER A 28 1.27 8.91 4.29
C SER A 28 2.42 7.91 4.22
N ASP A 29 3.59 8.27 4.74
CA ASP A 29 4.76 7.38 4.72
C ASP A 29 4.51 6.13 5.58
N ARG A 30 3.89 6.29 6.76
CA ARG A 30 3.48 5.14 7.60
C ARG A 30 2.44 4.24 6.92
N LEU A 31 1.51 4.82 6.15
CA LEU A 31 0.53 4.04 5.39
C LEU A 31 1.23 3.18 4.33
N VAL A 32 2.23 3.74 3.64
CA VAL A 32 3.05 3.01 2.66
C VAL A 32 3.82 1.88 3.33
N GLU A 33 4.51 2.15 4.46
CA GLU A 33 5.25 1.13 5.21
C GLU A 33 4.35 -0.03 5.62
N HIS A 34 3.22 0.25 6.27
CA HIS A 34 2.28 -0.80 6.67
C HIS A 34 1.64 -1.56 5.50
N THR A 35 1.46 -0.89 4.35
CA THR A 35 0.99 -1.57 3.13
C THR A 35 2.03 -2.59 2.65
N LEU A 36 3.32 -2.24 2.69
CA LEU A 36 4.41 -3.12 2.28
C LEU A 36 4.60 -4.27 3.27
N GLU A 37 4.52 -4.01 4.58
CA GLU A 37 4.54 -5.05 5.61
C GLU A 37 3.42 -6.07 5.37
N GLN A 38 2.19 -5.61 5.18
CA GLN A 38 1.06 -6.50 4.90
C GLN A 38 1.24 -7.25 3.57
N ALA A 39 1.82 -6.60 2.56
CA ALA A 39 2.12 -7.26 1.29
C ALA A 39 3.17 -8.38 1.46
N LEU A 40 4.15 -8.23 2.34
CA LEU A 40 5.11 -9.31 2.62
C LEU A 40 4.43 -10.50 3.32
N GLU A 41 3.47 -10.24 4.22
CA GLU A 41 2.70 -11.29 4.89
C GLU A 41 1.70 -12.01 3.96
N ASP A 42 1.12 -11.29 3.01
CA ASP A 42 0.09 -11.79 2.10
C ASP A 42 0.63 -12.17 0.72
N ILE A 43 1.95 -12.19 0.51
CA ILE A 43 2.55 -12.48 -0.79
C ILE A 43 2.14 -13.84 -1.36
N ASP A 44 1.95 -14.82 -0.49
CA ASP A 44 1.47 -16.17 -0.82
C ASP A 44 -0.04 -16.21 -1.16
N LYS A 45 -0.79 -15.14 -0.84
CA LYS A 45 -2.22 -14.99 -1.10
C LYS A 45 -2.51 -14.02 -2.25
N ARG A 46 -1.47 -13.54 -2.93
CA ARG A 46 -1.64 -12.61 -4.06
C ARG A 46 -2.45 -13.29 -5.17
N PRO A 47 -3.53 -12.67 -5.67
CA PRO A 47 -4.29 -13.25 -6.78
C PRO A 47 -3.42 -13.31 -8.04
N GLU A 48 -3.44 -14.44 -8.75
CA GLU A 48 -2.60 -14.69 -9.93
C GLU A 48 -2.92 -13.74 -11.09
N ASP A 49 -4.18 -13.33 -11.21
CA ASP A 49 -4.66 -12.42 -12.27
C ASP A 49 -4.38 -10.93 -11.97
N SER A 50 -3.81 -10.61 -10.80
CA SER A 50 -3.59 -9.23 -10.36
C SER A 50 -2.16 -8.76 -10.59
N SER A 51 -2.01 -7.56 -11.16
CA SER A 51 -0.72 -6.89 -11.18
C SER A 51 -0.27 -6.56 -9.75
N ILE A 52 1.05 -6.53 -9.52
CA ILE A 52 1.62 -6.16 -8.21
C ILE A 52 1.13 -4.75 -7.80
N ALA A 53 1.01 -3.84 -8.77
CA ALA A 53 0.55 -2.48 -8.53
C ALA A 53 -0.92 -2.44 -8.08
N ASP A 54 -1.81 -3.18 -8.74
CA ASP A 54 -3.23 -3.22 -8.38
C ASP A 54 -3.44 -3.87 -7.02
N TRP A 55 -2.68 -4.93 -6.74
CA TRP A 55 -2.70 -5.61 -5.46
C TRP A 55 -2.21 -4.72 -4.31
N LEU A 56 -1.07 -4.04 -4.46
CA LEU A 56 -0.57 -3.07 -3.46
C LEU A 56 -1.55 -1.92 -3.24
N ASN A 57 -2.17 -1.40 -4.31
CA ASN A 57 -3.19 -0.36 -4.18
C ASN A 57 -4.44 -0.86 -3.42
N ALA A 58 -4.84 -2.12 -3.61
CA ALA A 58 -5.95 -2.72 -2.88
C ALA A 58 -5.64 -2.83 -1.37
N ILE A 59 -4.44 -3.31 -1.02
CA ILE A 59 -3.97 -3.37 0.38
C ILE A 59 -3.97 -1.97 1.00
N MET A 60 -3.39 -0.98 0.31
CA MET A 60 -3.30 0.40 0.80
C MET A 60 -4.68 1.01 1.07
N ARG A 61 -5.65 0.80 0.17
CA ARG A 61 -7.03 1.28 0.35
C ARG A 61 -7.70 0.64 1.57
N ARG A 62 -7.51 -0.67 1.76
CA ARG A 62 -8.02 -1.39 2.93
C ARG A 62 -7.40 -0.81 4.21
N MET A 63 -6.08 -0.61 4.24
CA MET A 63 -5.39 -0.05 5.41
C MET A 63 -5.82 1.40 5.71
N ALA A 64 -5.99 2.22 4.67
CA ALA A 64 -6.49 3.59 4.82
C ALA A 64 -7.93 3.62 5.38
N GLN A 65 -8.81 2.71 4.93
CA GLN A 65 -10.16 2.59 5.46
C GLN A 65 -10.19 2.16 6.92
N TRP A 66 -9.37 1.17 7.31
CA TRP A 66 -9.28 0.72 8.70
C TRP A 66 -8.80 1.83 9.65
N ARG A 67 -7.82 2.62 9.21
CA ARG A 67 -7.32 3.78 9.98
C ARG A 67 -8.28 4.96 9.99
N GLY A 68 -8.95 5.24 8.87
CA GLY A 68 -9.99 6.26 8.79
C GLY A 68 -11.20 5.93 9.66
N ALA A 69 -11.60 4.66 9.71
CA ALA A 69 -12.65 4.20 10.62
C ALA A 69 -12.24 4.31 12.10
N SER A 70 -10.96 4.07 12.41
CA SER A 70 -10.39 4.24 13.76
C SER A 70 -10.31 5.71 14.21
N LEU A 71 -10.23 6.66 13.28
CA LEU A 71 -10.24 8.11 13.56
C LEU A 71 -11.65 8.71 13.75
N LEU A 72 -12.71 7.94 13.47
CA LEU A 72 -14.11 8.34 13.62
C LEU A 72 -14.78 7.76 14.88
N HIS A 73 -14.00 7.32 15.88
CA HIS A 73 -14.50 6.90 17.19
C HIS A 73 -14.04 7.84 18.30
#